data_AF-A0A9D4GNB1-F1
#
_entry.id   AF-A0A9D4GNB1-F1
#
_cell.length_a   1.000
_cell.length_b   1.000
_cell.length_c   1.000
_cell.angle_alpha   90.00
_cell.angle_beta   90.00
_cell.angle_gamma   90.00
#
_symmetry.space_group_name_H-M   'P 1'
#
loop_
_entity.id
_entity.type
_entity.pdbx_description
1 polymer ?
#
loop_
_entity_poly.entity_id
_entity_poly.type
_entity_poly.pdbx_seq_one_letter_code
_entity_poly.pdbx_strand_id
1 'polypeptide(L)'
;MLKTRYFINLVLGCDLYRFVPGKIDGTKVVLKKDVNNILKEFHGSAFGGHSGINKTREAIHLRYWWPGLTEDIKKYVSINQEKGGNGRG
;
A
#
# COMPACT_ATOMS: atom_id res chain seq x y z
N MET A 1 -7.48 27.58 -5.35
CA MET A 1 -6.19 27.17 -5.96
C MET A 1 -6.25 25.68 -6.30
N LEU A 2 -6.54 25.34 -7.57
CA LEU A 2 -6.49 23.97 -8.05
C LEU A 2 -5.01 23.61 -8.26
N LYS A 3 -4.41 22.84 -7.33
CA LYS A 3 -3.13 22.18 -7.55
C LYS A 3 -3.37 21.03 -8.53
N THR A 4 -3.43 21.33 -9.83
CA THR A 4 -3.38 20.31 -10.87
C THR A 4 -2.00 19.66 -10.78
N ARG A 5 -1.90 18.58 -10.02
CA ARG A 5 -0.66 17.81 -9.93
C ARG A 5 -0.49 17.09 -11.26
N TYR A 6 0.42 17.58 -12.10
CA TYR A 6 0.85 16.89 -13.31
C TYR A 6 1.39 15.52 -12.89
N PHE A 7 0.71 14.44 -13.31
CA PHE A 7 1.17 13.06 -13.13
C PHE A 7 1.70 12.56 -14.46
N ILE A 8 2.91 12.00 -14.44
CA ILE A 8 3.48 11.34 -15.61
C ILE A 8 3.38 9.84 -15.34
N ASN A 9 2.64 9.14 -16.21
CA ASN A 9 2.60 7.70 -16.24
C ASN A 9 3.65 7.21 -17.23
N LEU A 10 4.55 6.32 -16.79
CA LEU A 10 5.59 5.74 -17.62
C LEU A 10 5.45 4.22 -17.61
N VAL A 11 5.55 3.61 -18.79
CA VAL A 11 5.64 2.15 -18.92
C VAL A 11 7.11 1.78 -18.98
N LEU A 12 7.58 0.98 -18.01
CA LEU A 12 8.91 0.40 -18.02
C LEU A 12 8.76 -1.12 -18.07
N GLY A 13 9.06 -1.72 -19.24
CA GLY A 13 8.76 -3.13 -19.51
C GLY A 13 7.25 -3.40 -19.50
N CYS A 14 6.81 -4.39 -18.71
CA CYS A 14 5.39 -4.76 -18.56
C CYS A 14 4.68 -4.00 -17.43
N ASP A 15 5.37 -3.08 -16.76
CA ASP A 15 4.89 -2.41 -15.54
C ASP A 15 4.61 -0.92 -15.78
N LEU A 16 3.52 -0.44 -15.17
CA LEU A 16 3.12 0.96 -15.18
C LEU A 16 3.65 1.65 -13.92
N TYR A 17 4.24 2.84 -14.07
CA TYR A 17 4.77 3.64 -12.97
C TYR A 17 4.11 5.01 -12.92
N ARG A 18 3.85 5.47 -11.70
CA ARG A 18 3.37 6.82 -11.40
C ARG A 18 4.51 7.66 -10.85
N PHE A 19 4.84 8.74 -11.55
CA PHE A 19 5.79 9.75 -11.08
C PHE A 19 5.07 10.93 -10.44
N VAL A 20 5.57 11.35 -9.27
CA VAL A 20 5.08 12.52 -8.55
C VAL A 20 6.22 13.55 -8.55
N PRO A 21 5.97 14.81 -8.97
CA PRO A 21 6.99 15.86 -8.93
C PRO A 21 7.60 15.97 -7.52
N GLY A 22 8.93 15.93 -7.43
CA GLY A 22 9.68 15.98 -6.17
C GLY A 22 9.96 14.62 -5.51
N LYS A 23 9.51 13.50 -6.10
CA LYS A 23 9.93 12.15 -5.70
C LYS A 23 10.92 11.61 -6.73
N ILE A 24 12.10 11.17 -6.28
CA ILE A 24 13.16 10.64 -7.14
C ILE A 24 12.71 9.31 -7.77
N ASP A 25 11.99 8.47 -7.01
CA ASP A 25 11.50 7.17 -7.46
C ASP A 25 10.00 7.17 -7.75
N GLY A 26 9.62 6.56 -8.89
CA GLY A 26 8.22 6.31 -9.23
C GLY A 26 7.62 5.19 -8.38
N THR A 27 6.31 5.25 -8.13
CA THR A 27 5.57 4.13 -7.52
C THR A 27 4.99 3.24 -8.61
N LYS A 28 5.16 1.93 -8.51
CA LYS A 28 4.53 0.97 -9.41
C LYS A 28 3.01 1.02 -9.25
N VAL A 29 2.30 1.20 -10.34
CA VAL A 29 0.83 1.19 -10.39
C VAL A 29 0.37 -0.26 -10.37
N VAL A 30 -0.55 -0.57 -9.46
CA VAL A 30 -1.00 -1.93 -9.20
C VAL A 30 -2.45 -2.09 -9.65
N LEU A 31 -2.74 -3.21 -10.30
CA LEU A 31 -4.11 -3.59 -10.64
C LEU A 31 -4.83 -4.16 -9.42
N LYS A 32 -6.14 -3.94 -9.34
CA LYS A 32 -6.97 -4.38 -8.19
C LYS A 32 -6.86 -5.88 -7.87
N LYS A 33 -6.62 -6.72 -8.89
CA LYS A 33 -6.42 -8.16 -8.75
C LYS A 33 -5.17 -8.52 -7.92
N ASP A 34 -4.14 -7.68 -7.96
CA ASP A 34 -2.84 -7.93 -7.35
C ASP A 34 -2.73 -7.30 -5.94
N VAL A 35 -3.65 -6.40 -5.59
CA VAL A 35 -3.69 -5.70 -4.28
C VAL A 35 -3.65 -6.68 -3.11
N ASN A 36 -4.43 -7.77 -3.17
CA ASN A 36 -4.46 -8.77 -2.09
C ASN A 36 -3.11 -9.48 -1.90
N ASN A 37 -2.36 -9.74 -2.97
CA ASN A 37 -1.05 -10.37 -2.88
C ASN A 37 -0.04 -9.43 -2.21
N ILE A 38 -0.06 -8.15 -2.58
CA ILE A 38 0.79 -7.13 -1.94
C ILE A 38 0.44 -7.00 -0.46
N LEU A 39 -0.85 -6.90 -0.11
CA LEU A 39 -1.27 -6.81 1.30
C LEU A 39 -0.79 -8.02 2.12
N LYS A 40 -0.88 -9.24 1.56
CA LYS A 40 -0.38 -10.46 2.22
C LYS A 40 1.13 -10.45 2.40
N GLU A 41 1.89 -10.06 1.38
CA GLU A 41 3.37 -10.00 1.44
C GLU A 41 3.85 -9.06 2.55
N PHE A 42 3.20 -7.91 2.71
CA PHE A 42 3.56 -6.91 3.72
C PHE A 42 3.01 -7.22 5.12
N HIS A 43 2.06 -8.15 5.24
CA HIS A 43 1.51 -8.63 6.51
C HIS A 43 2.14 -9.95 6.98
N GLY A 44 2.69 -10.76 6.06
CA GLY A 44 3.24 -12.09 6.33
C GLY A 44 4.68 -12.13 6.85
N SER A 45 5.36 -10.98 6.97
CA SER A 45 6.70 -10.96 7.55
C SER A 45 6.63 -11.09 9.07
N ALA A 46 7.35 -12.05 9.63
CA ALA A 46 7.41 -12.39 11.06
C ALA A 46 7.90 -11.26 11.98
N PHE A 47 8.10 -10.04 11.46
CA PHE A 47 8.25 -8.80 12.24
C PHE A 47 6.89 -8.18 12.64
N GLY A 48 5.77 -8.77 12.22
CA GLY A 48 4.40 -8.29 12.34
C GLY A 48 3.73 -8.41 13.71
N GLY A 49 4.47 -8.49 14.82
CA GLY A 49 3.86 -8.47 16.16
C GLY A 49 3.18 -7.14 16.52
N HIS A 50 3.60 -6.02 15.92
CA HIS A 50 3.08 -4.68 16.22
C HIS A 50 3.18 -3.69 15.05
N SER A 51 3.00 -4.18 13.80
CA SER A 51 2.97 -3.30 12.63
C SER A 51 1.54 -2.79 12.40
N GLY A 52 1.17 -1.72 13.10
CA GLY A 52 -0.13 -1.07 12.92
C GLY A 52 -0.34 -0.51 11.51
N ILE A 53 -1.58 -0.11 11.21
CA ILE A 53 -2.05 0.44 9.92
C ILE A 53 -1.04 1.39 9.26
N ASN A 54 -0.45 2.30 10.05
CA ASN A 54 0.50 3.28 9.56
C ASN A 54 1.80 2.67 9.03
N LYS A 55 2.39 1.67 9.70
CA LYS A 55 3.64 1.03 9.25
C LYS A 55 3.42 0.26 7.94
N THR A 56 2.34 -0.49 7.85
CA THR A 56 1.95 -1.19 6.61
C THR A 56 1.69 -0.21 5.48
N ARG A 57 1.02 0.92 5.78
CA ARG A 57 0.79 1.98 4.81
C ARG A 57 2.09 2.59 4.31
N GLU A 58 3.01 2.98 5.19
CA GLU A 58 4.27 3.59 4.78
C GLU A 58 5.13 2.65 3.93
N ALA A 59 5.22 1.38 4.31
CA ALA A 59 5.97 0.39 3.55
C ALA A 59 5.43 0.20 2.12
N ILE A 60 4.09 0.14 1.96
CA ILE A 60 3.44 -0.05 0.67
C ILE A 60 3.49 1.24 -0.18
N HIS A 61 3.18 2.40 0.42
CA HIS A 61 3.01 3.65 -0.31
C HIS A 61 4.31 4.23 -0.89
N LEU A 62 5.47 3.72 -0.43
CA LEU A 62 6.77 4.02 -0.99
C LEU A 62 6.98 3.35 -2.37
N ARG A 63 6.43 2.15 -2.58
CA ARG A 63 6.73 1.28 -3.73
C ARG A 63 5.55 1.09 -4.68
N TYR A 64 4.34 1.13 -4.15
CA TYR A 64 3.12 0.79 -4.87
C TYR A 64 2.08 1.90 -4.78
N TRP A 65 1.24 1.99 -5.81
CA TRP A 65 0.08 2.88 -5.82
C TRP A 65 -1.11 2.23 -6.54
N TRP A 66 -2.32 2.43 -6.00
CA TRP A 66 -3.57 2.15 -6.70
C TRP A 66 -4.69 3.07 -6.17
N PRO A 67 -5.78 3.25 -6.93
CA PRO A 67 -6.96 3.97 -6.44
C PRO A 67 -7.56 3.24 -5.22
N GLY A 68 -7.64 3.93 -4.07
CA GLY A 68 -8.19 3.35 -2.84
C GLY A 68 -7.15 2.71 -1.90
N LEU A 69 -5.85 2.79 -2.18
CA LEU A 69 -4.77 2.20 -1.38
C LEU A 69 -4.93 2.39 0.14
N THR A 70 -5.19 3.62 0.59
CA THR A 70 -5.33 3.89 2.03
C THR A 70 -6.53 3.17 2.65
N GLU A 71 -7.67 3.12 1.96
CA GLU A 71 -8.89 2.49 2.46
C GLU A 71 -8.77 0.96 2.45
N ASP A 72 -8.17 0.40 1.41
CA ASP A 72 -7.91 -1.04 1.32
C ASP A 72 -6.96 -1.51 2.43
N ILE A 73 -5.89 -0.74 2.71
CA ILE A 73 -4.95 -1.06 3.80
C ILE A 73 -5.64 -0.99 5.16
N LYS A 74 -6.43 0.06 5.42
CA LYS A 74 -7.19 0.18 6.67
C LYS A 74 -8.12 -1.02 6.86
N LYS A 75 -8.93 -1.34 5.86
CA LYS A 75 -9.87 -2.46 5.89
C LYS A 75 -9.14 -3.78 6.15
N TYR A 76 -8.04 -4.03 5.43
CA TYR A 76 -7.26 -5.24 5.57
C TYR A 76 -6.65 -5.38 6.97
N VAL A 77 -6.04 -4.33 7.51
CA VAL A 77 -5.41 -4.39 8.83
C VAL A 77 -6.46 -4.45 9.95
N SER A 78 -7.57 -3.72 9.87
CA SER A 78 -8.65 -3.80 10.86
C SER A 78 -9.21 -5.21 11.00
N ILE A 79 -9.50 -5.90 9.88
CA ILE A 79 -10.00 -7.29 9.89
C ILE A 79 -9.00 -8.26 10.51
N ASN A 80 -7.69 -8.04 10.33
CA ASN A 80 -6.65 -8.93 10.84
C ASN A 80 -6.24 -8.61 12.29
N GLN A 81 -6.42 -7.38 12.76
CA GLN A 81 -6.16 -7.01 14.17
C GLN A 81 -7.18 -7.62 15.13
N GLU A 82 -8.44 -7.76 14.73
CA GLU A 82 -9.49 -8.36 15.58
C GLU A 82 -9.24 -9.84 15.90
N LYS A 83 -8.54 -10.56 15.00
CA LYS A 83 -8.22 -11.98 15.22
C LYS A 83 -7.08 -12.23 16.22
N GLY A 84 -6.35 -11.19 16.63
CA GLY A 84 -5.28 -11.29 17.62
C GLY A 84 -5.66 -10.82 19.04
N GLY A 85 -6.91 -10.39 19.25
CA GLY A 85 -7.33 -9.65 20.44
C GLY A 85 -8.22 -10.37 21.45
N ASN A 86 -8.64 -11.62 21.20
CA ASN A 86 -9.52 -12.33 22.13
C ASN A 86 -8.81 -13.51 22.79
N GLY A 87 -8.06 -13.20 23.84
CA GLY A 87 -7.23 -14.16 24.59
C GLY A 87 -6.72 -13.60 25.91
N ARG A 88 -7.60 -12.92 26.67
CA ARG A 88 -7.47 -12.64 28.10
C ARG A 88 -8.91 -12.81 28.62
N GLY A 89 -9.25 -13.94 29.24
CA GLY A 89 -8.73 -14.34 30.55
C GLY A 89 -9.61 -13.67 31.57
#